data_AF-A0A2V9VID2-F1
#
_entry.id   AF-A0A2V9VID2-F1
#
_cell.length_a   1.000
_cell.length_b   1.000
_cell.length_c   1.000
_cell.angle_alpha   90.00
_cell.angle_beta   90.00
_cell.angle_gamma   90.00
#
_symmetry.space_group_name_H-M   'P 1'
#
loop_
_entity.id
_entity.type
_entity.pdbx_description
1 polymer ?
#
loop_
_entity_poly.entity_id
_entity_poly.type
_entity_poly.pdbx_seq_one_letter_code
_entity_poly.pdbx_strand_id
1 'polypeptide(L)'
;WLLLSPWADRIFGFRPGVEARNWAAIASLLSPIAILIAWYAFHYSQTGYIFGNPEFFRYNVQATASPVRIVLAFLIRLWQAFGYMHMLVLTLLMAWAMTRPAIKDDDVERKRIGVRAQCIFALLILAYATSMALVGGAVLARYMLTVVPLVIIVAVSTLRRRTRAWPAFIVLTCASFVTACFLNPPYGFAPEDNLAYRDYVTMHKDAAAFLQARYARARVLTAWPASDEISRPFLGYVTHPFQIVQVEDFTVEEVMGAAQERNRFDVALVFSTKYEPPHPLLAHWRAWDRIKARFFGFHHDLPAQVAAQILGGRIVFTESSAGQWAAVIELERARDAQRNSRSSGHEMAGMRLDHQPNFPSLR
;
A
#
# COMPACT_ATOMS: atom_id res chain seq x y z
N TRP A 1 -3.28 -1.86 33.84
CA TRP A 1 -2.89 -2.86 34.87
C TRP A 1 -3.46 -2.50 36.25
N LEU A 2 -3.18 -1.31 36.78
CA LEU A 2 -3.73 -0.83 38.07
C LEU A 2 -5.27 -0.84 38.18
N LEU A 3 -6.00 -0.65 37.08
CA LEU A 3 -7.48 -0.67 37.07
C LEU A 3 -8.08 -2.07 36.85
N LEU A 4 -7.30 -3.02 36.31
CA LEU A 4 -7.77 -4.36 35.94
C LEU A 4 -7.27 -5.46 36.89
N SER A 5 -6.40 -5.11 37.85
CA SER A 5 -5.84 -6.05 38.82
C SER A 5 -6.92 -6.89 39.51
N PRO A 6 -8.05 -6.34 40.00
CA PRO A 6 -9.01 -7.14 40.77
C PRO A 6 -9.65 -8.28 39.98
N TRP A 7 -9.73 -8.15 38.65
CA TRP A 7 -10.33 -9.14 37.74
C TRP A 7 -9.30 -10.19 37.30
N ALA A 8 -8.06 -9.76 37.04
CA ALA A 8 -6.94 -10.66 36.71
C ALA A 8 -6.46 -11.48 37.92
N ASP A 9 -6.50 -10.91 39.12
CA ASP A 9 -6.14 -11.56 40.38
C ASP A 9 -7.05 -12.76 40.67
N ARG A 10 -8.32 -12.67 40.29
CA ARG A 10 -9.36 -13.68 40.51
C ARG A 10 -9.28 -14.87 39.55
N ILE A 11 -8.75 -14.68 38.34
CA ILE A 11 -8.64 -15.73 37.30
C ILE A 11 -7.27 -16.42 37.33
N PHE A 12 -6.20 -15.69 37.64
CA PHE A 12 -4.82 -16.20 37.47
C PHE A 12 -4.07 -16.44 38.79
N GLY A 13 -4.74 -16.38 39.95
CA GLY A 13 -4.14 -16.70 41.25
C GLY A 13 -2.98 -15.76 41.62
N PHE A 14 -3.15 -14.47 41.37
CA PHE A 14 -2.14 -13.45 41.65
C PHE A 14 -2.35 -12.87 43.06
N ARG A 15 -1.31 -12.89 43.91
CA ARG A 15 -1.20 -12.02 45.10
C ARG A 15 -0.08 -11.00 44.88
N PRO A 16 -0.37 -9.73 44.63
CA PRO A 16 0.60 -8.65 44.81
C PRO A 16 0.59 -8.22 46.29
N GLY A 17 1.77 -7.89 46.83
CA GLY A 17 1.83 -7.05 48.03
C GLY A 17 1.14 -5.72 47.73
N VAL A 18 0.31 -5.25 48.66
CA VAL A 18 -0.46 -4.01 48.53
C VAL A 18 0.52 -2.84 48.53
N GLU A 19 0.98 -2.41 47.36
CA GLU A 19 1.62 -1.09 47.22
C GLU A 19 0.53 -0.03 47.21
N ALA A 20 0.70 0.99 48.06
CA ALA A 20 -0.19 2.13 48.18
C ALA A 20 -0.50 2.72 46.80
N ARG A 21 -1.78 3.04 46.57
CA ARG A 21 -2.31 3.59 45.32
C ARG A 21 -1.56 4.88 44.97
N ASN A 22 -0.53 4.77 44.13
CA ASN A 22 0.32 5.89 43.76
C ASN A 22 -0.41 6.77 42.73
N TRP A 23 -1.22 7.69 43.24
CA TRP A 23 -2.00 8.63 42.43
C TRP A 23 -1.15 9.47 41.48
N ALA A 24 0.11 9.74 41.83
CA ALA A 24 1.05 10.42 40.93
C ALA A 24 1.37 9.57 39.69
N ALA A 25 1.56 8.26 39.87
CA ALA A 25 1.76 7.34 38.73
C ALA A 25 0.49 7.18 37.88
N ILE A 26 -0.69 7.17 38.50
CA ILE A 26 -1.96 7.15 37.75
C ILE A 26 -2.14 8.46 36.96
N ALA A 27 -1.90 9.60 37.60
CA ALA A 27 -1.97 10.91 36.94
C ALA A 27 -0.97 11.02 35.78
N SER A 28 0.26 10.52 35.94
CA SER A 28 1.25 10.54 34.85
C SER A 28 0.80 9.67 33.66
N LEU A 29 0.17 8.52 33.93
CA LEU A 29 -0.36 7.61 32.90
C LEU A 29 -1.60 8.19 32.18
N LEU A 30 -2.36 9.06 32.85
CA LEU A 30 -3.53 9.73 32.26
C LEU A 30 -3.17 11.05 31.56
N SER A 31 -1.98 11.61 31.78
CA SER A 31 -1.55 12.85 31.15
C SER A 31 -1.64 12.85 29.61
N PRO A 32 -1.34 11.76 28.88
CA PRO A 32 -1.52 11.72 27.43
C PRO A 32 -2.98 11.85 27.00
N ILE A 33 -3.92 11.36 27.82
CA ILE A 33 -5.36 11.49 27.56
C ILE A 33 -5.78 12.94 27.70
N ALA A 34 -5.29 13.65 28.71
CA ALA A 34 -5.58 15.08 28.87
C ALA A 34 -5.08 15.91 27.68
N ILE A 35 -3.85 15.63 27.21
CA ILE A 35 -3.29 16.27 26.00
C ILE A 35 -4.16 15.94 24.78
N LEU A 36 -4.58 14.68 24.63
CA LEU A 36 -5.42 14.25 23.52
C LEU A 36 -6.81 14.92 23.54
N ILE A 37 -7.42 15.06 24.72
CA ILE A 37 -8.68 15.80 24.89
C ILE A 37 -8.50 17.27 24.50
N ALA A 38 -7.43 17.91 24.99
CA ALA A 38 -7.14 19.30 24.64
C ALA A 38 -6.94 19.49 23.13
N TRP A 39 -6.25 18.55 22.48
CA TRP A 39 -6.10 18.53 21.03
C TRP A 39 -7.43 18.38 20.30
N TYR A 40 -8.30 17.45 20.71
CA TYR A 40 -9.62 17.29 20.08
C TYR A 40 -10.53 18.49 20.29
N ALA A 41 -10.48 19.12 21.47
CA ALA A 41 -11.22 20.35 21.74
C ALA A 41 -10.72 21.50 20.85
N PHE A 42 -9.40 21.65 20.71
CA PHE A 42 -8.80 22.61 19.80
C PHE A 42 -9.21 22.32 18.35
N HIS A 43 -9.04 21.09 17.87
CA HIS A 43 -9.40 20.70 16.51
C HIS A 43 -10.89 20.94 16.21
N TYR A 44 -11.78 20.60 17.15
CA TYR A 44 -13.21 20.88 17.04
C TYR A 44 -13.48 22.38 16.97
N SER A 45 -12.80 23.20 17.78
CA SER A 45 -12.96 24.66 17.73
C SER A 45 -12.54 25.26 16.38
N GLN A 46 -11.59 24.63 15.67
CA GLN A 46 -11.09 25.12 14.39
C GLN A 46 -11.88 24.58 13.19
N THR A 47 -12.44 23.37 13.29
CA THR A 47 -12.98 22.64 12.12
C THR A 47 -14.45 22.27 12.24
N GLY A 48 -15.04 22.34 13.43
CA GLY A 48 -16.38 21.81 13.72
C GLY A 48 -16.46 20.28 13.80
N TYR A 49 -15.34 19.56 13.62
CA TYR A 49 -15.30 18.10 13.68
C TYR A 49 -14.39 17.61 14.79
N ILE A 50 -14.84 16.60 15.56
CA ILE A 50 -14.04 16.03 16.66
C ILE A 50 -12.97 15.07 16.12
N PHE A 51 -13.33 14.20 15.17
CA PHE A 51 -12.45 13.13 14.66
C PHE A 51 -11.89 13.39 13.26
N GLY A 52 -11.76 14.67 12.86
CA GLY A 52 -11.31 15.04 11.51
C GLY A 52 -12.43 15.08 10.48
N ASN A 53 -12.07 15.11 9.19
CA ASN A 53 -13.00 15.15 8.05
C ASN A 53 -13.98 13.95 8.11
N PRO A 54 -15.30 14.15 7.95
CA PRO A 54 -16.30 13.07 7.85
C PRO A 54 -15.94 11.94 6.88
N GLU A 55 -15.28 12.24 5.76
CA GLU A 55 -14.82 11.22 4.80
C GLU A 55 -13.79 10.28 5.42
N PHE A 56 -12.89 10.82 6.25
CA PHE A 56 -11.90 10.03 6.96
C PHE A 56 -12.55 9.08 7.96
N PHE A 57 -13.59 9.54 8.68
CA PHE A 57 -14.37 8.69 9.58
C PHE A 57 -15.12 7.60 8.80
N ARG A 58 -15.77 7.96 7.70
CA ARG A 58 -16.49 7.00 6.84
C ARG A 58 -15.54 5.90 6.34
N TYR A 59 -14.37 6.28 5.84
CA TYR A 59 -13.37 5.35 5.32
C TYR A 59 -12.76 4.45 6.41
N ASN A 60 -12.41 5.01 7.57
CA ASN A 60 -11.66 4.27 8.59
C ASN A 60 -12.51 3.50 9.61
N VAL A 61 -13.77 3.90 9.82
CA VAL A 61 -14.63 3.36 10.88
C VAL A 61 -15.95 2.83 10.33
N GLN A 62 -16.66 3.60 9.51
CA GLN A 62 -18.00 3.18 9.06
C GLN A 62 -17.93 2.06 8.01
N ALA A 63 -17.10 2.23 6.98
CA ALA A 63 -16.91 1.23 5.91
C ALA A 63 -16.23 -0.04 6.42
N THR A 64 -15.60 0.03 7.60
CA THR A 64 -14.82 -1.06 8.20
C THR A 64 -15.60 -1.86 9.23
N ALA A 65 -16.83 -1.43 9.58
CA ALA A 65 -17.70 -2.02 10.60
C ALA A 65 -18.36 -3.35 10.17
N SER A 66 -17.57 -4.27 9.60
CA SER A 66 -18.00 -5.64 9.31
C SER A 66 -17.29 -6.62 10.25
N PRO A 67 -18.02 -7.46 11.01
CA PRO A 67 -17.41 -8.45 11.90
C PRO A 67 -16.43 -9.39 11.16
N VAL A 68 -16.79 -9.79 9.93
CA VAL A 68 -15.94 -10.63 9.08
C VAL A 68 -14.64 -9.90 8.72
N ARG A 69 -14.74 -8.63 8.31
CA ARG A 69 -13.56 -7.81 8.01
C ARG A 69 -12.68 -7.65 9.24
N ILE A 70 -13.24 -7.41 10.43
CA ILE A 70 -12.48 -7.25 11.67
C ILE A 70 -11.66 -8.52 11.96
N VAL A 71 -12.26 -9.70 11.85
CA VAL A 71 -11.54 -10.97 12.05
C VAL A 71 -10.43 -11.15 11.01
N LEU A 72 -10.72 -10.89 9.73
CA LEU A 72 -9.73 -11.01 8.66
C LEU A 72 -8.58 -9.99 8.84
N ALA A 73 -8.91 -8.74 9.17
CA ALA A 73 -7.92 -7.69 9.44
C ALA A 73 -7.05 -8.08 10.63
N PHE A 74 -7.63 -8.63 11.69
CA PHE A 74 -6.89 -9.13 12.85
C PHE A 74 -5.92 -10.25 12.48
N LEU A 75 -6.34 -11.21 11.66
CA LEU A 75 -5.43 -12.26 11.15
C LEU A 75 -4.30 -11.68 10.31
N ILE A 76 -4.59 -10.68 9.46
CA ILE A 76 -3.56 -9.95 8.71
C ILE A 76 -2.62 -9.19 9.65
N ARG A 77 -3.11 -8.59 10.75
CA ARG A 77 -2.26 -7.93 11.75
C ARG A 77 -1.32 -8.92 12.45
N LEU A 78 -1.80 -10.12 12.76
CA LEU A 78 -0.93 -11.17 13.29
C LEU A 78 0.12 -11.59 12.25
N TRP A 79 -0.27 -11.78 11.00
CA TRP A 79 0.69 -12.03 9.93
C TRP A 79 1.74 -10.91 9.81
N GLN A 80 1.33 -9.64 9.90
CA GLN A 80 2.22 -8.48 9.88
C GLN A 80 3.19 -8.46 11.06
N ALA A 81 2.74 -8.87 12.25
CA ALA A 81 3.59 -8.90 13.44
C ALA A 81 4.58 -10.08 13.46
N PHE A 82 4.20 -11.23 12.90
CA PHE A 82 4.95 -12.49 13.07
C PHE A 82 5.59 -13.02 11.78
N GLY A 83 5.11 -12.65 10.60
CA GLY A 83 5.48 -13.29 9.33
C GLY A 83 6.01 -12.34 8.25
N TYR A 84 5.39 -11.17 8.15
CA TYR A 84 5.64 -10.19 7.09
C TYR A 84 7.07 -9.63 7.10
N MET A 85 7.58 -9.19 5.95
CA MET A 85 8.95 -8.69 5.79
C MET A 85 10.03 -9.65 6.35
N HIS A 86 9.87 -10.94 6.04
CA HIS A 86 10.72 -12.04 6.50
C HIS A 86 10.79 -12.24 8.04
N MET A 87 9.92 -11.60 8.82
CA MET A 87 9.79 -11.87 10.26
C MET A 87 9.44 -13.33 10.55
N LEU A 88 8.87 -14.05 9.57
CA LEU A 88 8.59 -15.48 9.66
C LEU A 88 9.86 -16.28 10.02
N VAL A 89 11.03 -15.89 9.53
CA VAL A 89 12.31 -16.56 9.86
C VAL A 89 12.54 -16.56 11.37
N LEU A 90 12.42 -15.38 12.00
CA LEU A 90 12.60 -15.25 13.44
C LEU A 90 11.52 -16.00 14.23
N THR A 91 10.27 -15.94 13.77
CA THR A 91 9.14 -16.63 14.41
C THR A 91 9.30 -18.15 14.34
N LEU A 92 9.72 -18.70 13.20
CA LEU A 92 9.97 -20.13 13.03
C LEU A 92 11.17 -20.59 13.87
N LEU A 93 12.25 -19.81 13.90
CA LEU A 93 13.42 -20.10 14.74
C LEU A 93 13.05 -20.08 16.23
N MET A 94 12.22 -19.13 16.66
CA MET A 94 11.67 -19.11 18.02
C MET A 94 10.84 -20.36 18.31
N ALA A 95 9.90 -20.71 17.43
CA ALA A 95 9.03 -21.88 17.60
C ALA A 95 9.85 -23.17 17.67
N TRP A 96 10.83 -23.33 16.78
CA TRP A 96 11.78 -24.43 16.83
C TRP A 96 12.58 -24.45 18.13
N ALA A 97 13.08 -23.30 18.60
CA ALA A 97 13.84 -23.22 19.84
C ALA A 97 13.01 -23.58 21.08
N MET A 98 11.69 -23.36 21.05
CA MET A 98 10.79 -23.77 22.14
C MET A 98 10.71 -25.29 22.33
N THR A 99 11.06 -26.10 21.32
CA THR A 99 11.10 -27.57 21.41
C THR A 99 12.31 -28.08 22.20
N ARG A 100 13.25 -27.21 22.58
CA ARG A 100 14.52 -27.57 23.23
C ARG A 100 14.50 -27.24 24.73
N PRO A 101 15.26 -27.95 25.57
CA PRO A 101 15.45 -27.58 26.97
C PRO A 101 16.19 -26.24 27.10
N ALA A 102 16.12 -25.61 28.28
CA ALA A 102 16.88 -24.41 28.55
C ALA A 102 18.37 -24.76 28.71
N ILE A 103 19.24 -23.92 28.15
CA ILE A 103 20.68 -24.06 28.34
C ILE A 103 21.02 -23.64 29.76
N LYS A 104 21.90 -24.40 30.40
CA LYS A 104 22.54 -24.06 31.65
C LYS A 104 23.92 -23.47 31.38
N ASP A 105 24.20 -22.32 31.99
CA ASP A 105 25.54 -21.77 32.12
C ASP A 105 25.91 -21.94 33.62
N ASP A 106 26.99 -22.65 33.92
CA ASP A 106 27.43 -22.99 35.29
C ASP A 106 26.31 -23.57 36.18
N ASP A 107 25.63 -24.60 35.67
CA ASP A 107 24.45 -25.27 36.26
C ASP A 107 23.20 -24.40 36.49
N VAL A 108 23.25 -23.11 36.16
CA VAL A 108 22.12 -22.18 36.24
C VAL A 108 21.47 -22.04 34.87
N GLU A 109 20.15 -22.24 34.80
CA GLU A 109 19.42 -21.99 33.55
C GLU A 109 19.52 -20.52 33.14
N ARG A 110 19.77 -20.30 31.84
CA ARG A 110 19.70 -18.95 31.27
C ARG A 110 18.36 -18.29 31.59
N LYS A 111 18.45 -17.09 32.16
CA LYS A 111 17.29 -16.29 32.56
C LYS A 111 16.36 -16.03 31.36
N ARG A 112 15.06 -16.27 31.56
CA ARG A 112 14.00 -15.80 30.65
C ARG A 112 13.47 -14.46 31.10
N ILE A 113 12.83 -13.74 30.17
CA ILE A 113 11.87 -12.69 30.54
C ILE A 113 10.81 -13.32 31.46
N GLY A 114 10.52 -12.68 32.59
CA GLY A 114 9.56 -13.19 33.55
C GLY A 114 8.19 -13.40 32.89
N VAL A 115 7.49 -14.48 33.25
CA VAL A 115 6.18 -14.84 32.67
C VAL A 115 5.20 -13.67 32.73
N ARG A 116 5.23 -12.90 33.84
CA ARG A 116 4.42 -11.70 34.01
C ARG A 116 4.65 -10.67 32.89
N ALA A 117 5.91 -10.38 32.58
CA ALA A 117 6.26 -9.45 31.51
C ALA A 117 5.90 -10.02 30.13
N GLN A 118 6.06 -11.32 29.92
CA GLN A 118 5.62 -11.97 28.67
C GLN A 118 4.10 -11.87 28.49
N CYS A 119 3.31 -12.07 29.54
CA CYS A 119 1.86 -11.88 29.50
C CYS A 119 1.48 -10.43 29.21
N ILE A 120 2.21 -9.45 29.77
CA ILE A 120 2.00 -8.03 29.46
C ILE A 120 2.28 -7.77 27.98
N PHE A 121 3.39 -8.27 27.43
CA PHE A 121 3.70 -8.12 26.01
C PHE A 121 2.62 -8.75 25.13
N ALA A 122 2.18 -9.97 25.46
CA ALA A 122 1.11 -10.64 24.73
C ALA A 122 -0.20 -9.83 24.76
N LEU A 123 -0.56 -9.28 25.92
CA LEU A 123 -1.73 -8.43 26.06
C LEU A 123 -1.62 -7.14 25.24
N LEU A 124 -0.44 -6.49 25.24
CA LEU A 124 -0.20 -5.28 24.44
C LEU A 124 -0.29 -5.57 22.94
N ILE A 125 0.35 -6.66 22.48
CA ILE A 125 0.28 -7.10 21.08
C ILE A 125 -1.19 -7.37 20.69
N LEU A 126 -1.92 -8.13 21.51
CA LEU A 126 -3.31 -8.50 21.24
C LEU A 126 -4.22 -7.28 21.23
N ALA A 127 -4.12 -6.41 22.24
CA ALA A 127 -4.93 -5.21 22.35
C ALA A 127 -4.68 -4.28 21.15
N TYR A 128 -3.42 -4.06 20.80
CA TYR A 128 -3.06 -3.19 19.69
C TYR A 128 -3.49 -3.77 18.34
N ALA A 129 -3.25 -5.06 18.09
CA ALA A 129 -3.72 -5.73 16.87
C ALA A 129 -5.24 -5.69 16.74
N THR A 130 -5.96 -5.85 17.86
CA THR A 130 -7.42 -5.70 17.89
C THR A 130 -7.84 -4.27 17.58
N SER A 131 -7.21 -3.27 18.21
CA SER A 131 -7.47 -1.86 17.92
C SER A 131 -7.25 -1.52 16.43
N MET A 132 -6.14 -1.99 15.84
CA MET A 132 -5.82 -1.76 14.42
C MET A 132 -6.61 -2.65 13.44
N ALA A 133 -7.40 -3.60 13.94
CA ALA A 133 -8.36 -4.38 13.17
C ALA A 133 -9.76 -3.75 13.21
N LEU A 134 -10.12 -3.15 14.35
CA LEU A 134 -11.37 -2.40 14.54
C LEU A 134 -11.33 -1.04 13.84
N VAL A 135 -10.19 -0.34 13.95
CA VAL A 135 -10.00 1.03 13.46
C VAL A 135 -8.95 1.02 12.37
N GLY A 136 -9.28 1.62 11.22
CA GLY A 136 -8.37 1.79 10.09
C GLY A 136 -8.88 1.12 8.82
N GLY A 137 -9.14 1.94 7.79
CA GLY A 137 -9.57 1.49 6.48
C GLY A 137 -8.50 0.66 5.80
N ALA A 138 -7.26 1.16 5.83
CA ALA A 138 -6.11 0.51 5.22
C ALA A 138 -5.37 -0.42 6.19
N VAL A 139 -5.09 -1.65 5.75
CA VAL A 139 -4.44 -2.69 6.55
C VAL A 139 -2.93 -2.69 6.31
N LEU A 140 -2.28 -1.55 6.54
CA LEU A 140 -0.87 -1.33 6.23
C LEU A 140 0.07 -1.92 7.28
N ALA A 141 1.20 -2.49 6.85
CA ALA A 141 2.13 -3.16 7.76
C ALA A 141 2.82 -2.20 8.74
N ARG A 142 3.10 -0.95 8.30
CA ARG A 142 3.69 0.10 9.15
C ARG A 142 2.94 0.37 10.46
N TYR A 143 1.64 0.08 10.50
CA TYR A 143 0.88 0.21 11.75
C TYR A 143 1.33 -0.78 12.82
N MET A 144 1.88 -1.94 12.46
CA MET A 144 2.33 -2.93 13.43
C MET A 144 3.72 -2.63 14.02
N LEU A 145 4.41 -1.58 13.58
CA LEU A 145 5.74 -1.20 14.07
C LEU A 145 5.79 -0.97 15.58
N THR A 146 4.68 -0.59 16.21
CA THR A 146 4.59 -0.40 17.67
C THR A 146 4.79 -1.70 18.44
N VAL A 147 4.34 -2.83 17.90
CA VAL A 147 4.31 -4.12 18.62
C VAL A 147 5.28 -5.17 18.08
N VAL A 148 5.77 -4.99 16.85
CA VAL A 148 6.84 -5.81 16.25
C VAL A 148 8.07 -5.92 17.17
N PRO A 149 8.59 -4.84 17.79
CA PRO A 149 9.72 -4.94 18.72
C PRO A 149 9.47 -5.86 19.91
N LEU A 150 8.23 -5.92 20.42
CA LEU A 150 7.88 -6.82 21.52
C LEU A 150 7.97 -8.29 21.09
N VAL A 151 7.52 -8.60 19.88
CA VAL A 151 7.67 -9.93 19.27
C VAL A 151 9.15 -10.29 19.12
N ILE A 152 9.96 -9.36 18.59
CA ILE A 152 11.42 -9.55 18.44
C ILE A 152 12.07 -9.84 19.79
N ILE A 153 11.79 -9.04 20.82
CA ILE A 153 12.36 -9.22 22.16
C ILE A 153 12.05 -10.61 22.73
N VAL A 154 10.81 -11.08 22.58
CA VAL A 154 10.41 -12.42 23.04
C VAL A 154 11.13 -13.52 22.24
N ALA A 155 11.22 -13.37 20.92
CA ALA A 155 11.88 -14.33 20.06
C ALA A 155 13.38 -14.44 20.35
N VAL A 156 14.08 -13.31 20.43
CA VAL A 156 15.51 -13.25 20.75
C VAL A 156 15.79 -13.78 22.16
N SER A 157 14.97 -13.41 23.15
CA SER A 157 15.09 -13.96 24.51
C SER A 157 14.93 -15.48 24.53
N THR A 158 14.03 -16.02 23.70
CA THR A 158 13.78 -17.46 23.61
C THR A 158 14.96 -18.16 22.93
N LEU A 159 15.47 -17.62 21.82
CA LEU A 159 16.64 -18.15 21.12
C LEU A 159 17.87 -18.19 22.03
N ARG A 160 18.16 -17.08 22.74
CA ARG A 160 19.29 -16.99 23.68
C ARG A 160 19.21 -18.04 24.78
N ARG A 161 18.01 -18.27 25.33
CA ARG A 161 17.82 -19.24 26.42
C ARG A 161 17.94 -20.70 25.96
N ARG A 162 17.57 -21.00 24.72
CA ARG A 162 17.38 -22.37 24.23
C ARG A 162 18.47 -22.86 23.27
N THR A 163 19.30 -21.95 22.73
CA THR A 163 20.29 -22.29 21.69
C THR A 163 21.63 -21.56 21.91
N ARG A 164 22.76 -22.25 21.69
CA ARG A 164 24.10 -21.63 21.73
C ARG A 164 24.37 -20.80 20.48
N ALA A 165 23.86 -21.26 19.33
CA ALA A 165 23.97 -20.58 18.04
C ALA A 165 23.00 -19.39 17.86
N TRP A 166 22.40 -18.89 18.93
CA TRP A 166 21.47 -17.75 18.86
C TRP A 166 22.03 -16.54 18.12
N PRO A 167 23.33 -16.16 18.20
CA PRO A 167 23.83 -15.01 17.44
C PRO A 167 23.78 -15.26 15.93
N ALA A 168 24.07 -16.48 15.48
CA ALA A 168 23.98 -16.85 14.07
C ALA A 168 22.54 -16.75 13.54
N PHE A 169 21.55 -17.11 14.36
CA PHE A 169 20.13 -16.95 14.02
C PHE A 169 19.70 -15.48 13.93
N ILE A 170 20.30 -14.60 14.75
CA ILE A 170 20.08 -13.15 14.61
C ILE A 170 20.67 -12.65 13.29
N VAL A 171 21.91 -13.04 12.96
CA VAL A 171 22.55 -12.68 11.69
C VAL A 171 21.70 -13.16 10.50
N LEU A 172 21.20 -14.40 10.54
CA LEU A 172 20.31 -14.94 9.52
C LEU A 172 19.02 -14.12 9.38
N THR A 173 18.42 -13.72 10.51
CA THR A 173 17.20 -12.90 10.52
C THR A 173 17.46 -11.50 9.95
N CYS A 174 18.56 -10.85 10.34
CA CYS A 174 18.97 -9.56 9.79
C CYS A 174 19.23 -9.65 8.28
N ALA A 175 19.96 -10.68 7.82
CA ALA A 175 20.19 -10.92 6.39
C ALA A 175 18.87 -11.15 5.64
N SER A 176 17.93 -11.88 6.25
CA SER A 176 16.59 -12.08 5.67
C SER A 176 15.81 -10.77 5.56
N PHE A 177 15.84 -9.92 6.60
CA PHE A 177 15.20 -8.60 6.55
C PHE A 177 15.80 -7.69 5.48
N VAL A 178 17.14 -7.62 5.39
CA VAL A 178 17.83 -6.87 4.33
C VAL A 178 17.40 -7.39 2.97
N THR A 179 17.32 -8.71 2.78
CA THR A 179 16.86 -9.31 1.52
C THR A 179 15.40 -8.91 1.20
N ALA A 180 14.52 -8.85 2.19
CA ALA A 180 13.13 -8.41 2.00
C ALA A 180 13.01 -6.94 1.54
N CYS A 181 14.02 -6.10 1.82
CA CYS A 181 14.06 -4.73 1.30
C CYS A 181 14.20 -4.69 -0.23
N PHE A 182 14.80 -5.71 -0.86
CA PHE A 182 15.10 -5.74 -2.30
C PHE A 182 14.26 -6.75 -3.07
N LEU A 183 13.83 -7.85 -2.44
CA LEU A 183 13.06 -8.89 -3.10
C LEU A 183 11.56 -8.75 -2.80
N ASN A 184 10.78 -8.57 -3.87
CA ASN A 184 9.33 -8.50 -3.74
C ASN A 184 8.76 -9.89 -3.45
N PRO A 185 7.81 -10.01 -2.51
CA PRO A 185 7.19 -11.27 -2.19
C PRO A 185 6.29 -11.78 -3.34
N PRO A 186 6.02 -13.10 -3.39
CA PRO A 186 5.14 -13.69 -4.39
C PRO A 186 3.65 -13.56 -4.02
N TYR A 187 3.30 -12.51 -3.28
CA TYR A 187 1.95 -12.17 -2.83
C TYR A 187 1.76 -10.65 -2.88
N GLY A 188 0.51 -10.20 -2.87
CA GLY A 188 0.18 -8.77 -2.86
C GLY A 188 0.74 -8.09 -1.60
N PHE A 189 1.44 -6.97 -1.80
CA PHE A 189 2.05 -6.19 -0.73
C PHE A 189 1.97 -4.70 -1.09
N ALA A 190 2.17 -3.82 -0.12
CA ALA A 190 2.13 -2.38 -0.36
C ALA A 190 3.54 -1.91 -0.77
N PRO A 191 3.73 -1.23 -1.92
CA PRO A 191 5.07 -0.86 -2.41
C PRO A 191 5.91 -0.11 -1.38
N GLU A 192 5.27 0.70 -0.52
CA GLU A 192 5.90 1.42 0.60
C GLU A 192 6.63 0.55 1.64
N ASP A 193 6.39 -0.77 1.65
CA ASP A 193 6.94 -1.65 2.68
C ASP A 193 8.40 -2.06 2.38
N ASN A 194 8.89 -1.87 1.14
CA ASN A 194 10.27 -2.13 0.75
C ASN A 194 10.79 -1.11 -0.30
N LEU A 195 11.93 -1.40 -0.95
CA LEU A 195 12.50 -0.49 -1.95
C LEU A 195 11.74 -0.45 -3.28
N ALA A 196 10.69 -1.26 -3.48
CA ALA A 196 9.78 -1.10 -4.62
C ALA A 196 9.12 0.28 -4.61
N TYR A 197 8.95 0.93 -3.46
CA TYR A 197 8.47 2.30 -3.39
C TYR A 197 9.36 3.30 -4.13
N ARG A 198 10.69 3.11 -4.08
CA ARG A 198 11.62 3.97 -4.84
C ARG A 198 11.38 3.82 -6.34
N ASP A 199 11.21 2.57 -6.79
CA ASP A 199 11.01 2.25 -8.20
C ASP A 199 9.65 2.79 -8.67
N TYR A 200 8.61 2.67 -7.85
CA TYR A 200 7.30 3.29 -8.05
C TYR A 200 7.40 4.82 -8.23
N VAL A 201 8.08 5.50 -7.32
CA VAL A 201 8.26 6.97 -7.37
C VAL A 201 9.05 7.38 -8.62
N THR A 202 10.11 6.64 -8.97
CA THR A 202 10.94 6.96 -10.15
C THR A 202 10.13 6.82 -11.43
N MET A 203 9.43 5.70 -11.59
CA MET A 203 8.53 5.44 -12.72
C MET A 203 7.44 6.52 -12.86
N HIS A 204 6.84 6.94 -11.76
CA HIS A 204 5.84 8.01 -11.77
C HIS A 204 6.44 9.38 -12.12
N LYS A 205 7.66 9.68 -11.64
CA LYS A 205 8.37 10.91 -12.02
C LYS A 205 8.74 10.93 -13.50
N ASP A 206 9.15 9.81 -14.07
CA ASP A 206 9.50 9.69 -15.48
C ASP A 206 8.25 9.84 -16.37
N ALA A 207 7.13 9.24 -15.98
CA ALA A 207 5.84 9.45 -16.63
C ALA A 207 5.37 10.92 -16.54
N ALA A 208 5.50 11.56 -15.37
CA ALA A 208 5.15 12.97 -15.17
C ALA A 208 6.06 13.91 -15.99
N ALA A 209 7.36 13.62 -16.05
CA ALA A 209 8.32 14.36 -16.86
C ALA A 209 7.99 14.26 -18.36
N PHE A 210 7.63 13.06 -18.83
CA PHE A 210 7.17 12.85 -20.20
C PHE A 210 5.89 13.65 -20.52
N LEU A 211 4.90 13.61 -19.62
CA LEU A 211 3.67 14.40 -19.74
C LEU A 211 3.96 15.89 -19.81
N GLN A 212 4.83 16.41 -18.94
CA GLN A 212 5.18 17.82 -18.92
C GLN A 212 5.91 18.24 -20.20
N ALA A 213 6.80 17.41 -20.73
CA ALA A 213 7.55 17.73 -21.94
C ALA A 213 6.66 17.78 -23.19
N ARG A 214 5.64 16.92 -23.29
CA ARG A 214 4.85 16.74 -24.52
C ARG A 214 3.43 17.29 -24.47
N TYR A 215 2.85 17.43 -23.29
CA TYR A 215 1.42 17.73 -23.09
C TYR A 215 1.16 18.80 -22.02
N ALA A 216 2.06 19.78 -21.85
CA ALA A 216 2.06 20.77 -20.76
C ALA A 216 0.74 21.53 -20.44
N ARG A 217 -0.29 21.47 -21.30
CA ARG A 217 -1.61 22.09 -21.09
C ARG A 217 -2.80 21.13 -21.30
N ALA A 218 -2.53 19.83 -21.40
CA ALA A 218 -3.56 18.83 -21.59
C ALA A 218 -4.36 18.61 -20.31
N ARG A 219 -5.62 18.22 -20.48
CA ARG A 219 -6.44 17.65 -19.41
C ARG A 219 -6.09 16.18 -19.28
N VAL A 220 -5.66 15.75 -18.10
CA VAL A 220 -5.15 14.40 -17.85
C VAL A 220 -6.16 13.59 -17.07
N LEU A 221 -6.57 12.45 -17.63
CA LEU A 221 -7.33 11.43 -16.91
C LEU A 221 -6.36 10.59 -16.05
N THR A 222 -6.60 10.49 -14.75
CA THR A 222 -5.79 9.61 -13.88
C THR A 222 -6.48 9.33 -12.55
N ALA A 223 -5.94 8.38 -11.78
CA ALA A 223 -6.38 8.03 -10.44
C ALA A 223 -5.40 8.57 -9.37
N TRP A 224 -5.81 8.52 -8.10
CA TRP A 224 -4.89 8.77 -6.99
C TRP A 224 -3.87 7.61 -6.86
N PRO A 225 -2.56 7.86 -6.60
CA PRO A 225 -1.95 9.13 -6.20
C PRO A 225 -1.52 10.06 -7.33
N ALA A 226 -1.47 9.59 -8.58
CA ALA A 226 -0.97 10.37 -9.69
C ALA A 226 -1.73 11.69 -9.92
N SER A 227 -3.03 11.72 -9.57
CA SER A 227 -3.83 12.95 -9.56
C SER A 227 -3.22 14.05 -8.70
N ASP A 228 -2.75 13.72 -7.48
CA ASP A 228 -2.06 14.67 -6.60
C ASP A 228 -0.65 14.97 -7.12
N GLU A 229 0.08 13.94 -7.57
CA GLU A 229 1.46 14.07 -8.07
C GLU A 229 1.58 15.12 -9.18
N ILE A 230 0.64 15.13 -10.14
CA ILE A 230 0.68 16.06 -11.28
C ILE A 230 -0.18 17.32 -11.11
N SER A 231 -1.02 17.41 -10.07
CA SER A 231 -1.79 18.63 -9.76
C SER A 231 -1.15 19.50 -8.68
N ARG A 232 -0.20 18.96 -7.89
CA ARG A 232 0.43 19.65 -6.77
C ARG A 232 1.95 19.76 -6.98
N PRO A 233 2.45 20.86 -7.59
CA PRO A 233 3.87 21.00 -7.92
C PRO A 233 4.84 20.87 -6.74
N PHE A 234 4.39 21.20 -5.52
CA PHE A 234 5.23 21.06 -4.32
C PHE A 234 5.62 19.61 -3.98
N LEU A 235 4.96 18.61 -4.59
CA LEU A 235 5.35 17.20 -4.47
C LEU A 235 6.58 16.84 -5.34
N GLY A 236 6.99 17.71 -6.26
CA GLY A 236 8.23 17.56 -7.03
C GLY A 236 8.17 16.63 -8.25
N TYR A 237 6.99 16.21 -8.68
CA TYR A 237 6.79 15.43 -9.91
C TYR A 237 6.66 16.31 -11.16
N VAL A 238 6.02 17.47 -11.01
CA VAL A 238 5.82 18.47 -12.07
C VAL A 238 6.17 19.86 -11.57
N THR A 239 6.51 20.74 -12.49
CA THR A 239 6.78 22.17 -12.23
C THR A 239 5.52 23.01 -12.29
N HIS A 240 4.55 22.62 -13.13
CA HIS A 240 3.29 23.31 -13.32
C HIS A 240 2.13 22.32 -13.15
N PRO A 241 1.02 22.72 -12.51
CA PRO A 241 -0.10 21.82 -12.25
C PRO A 241 -0.86 21.49 -13.54
N PHE A 242 -1.26 20.24 -13.69
CA PHE A 242 -2.16 19.78 -14.74
C PHE A 242 -3.63 19.91 -14.33
N GLN A 243 -4.51 19.98 -15.34
CA GLN A 243 -5.95 19.85 -15.13
C GLN A 243 -6.30 18.36 -15.06
N ILE A 244 -6.90 17.93 -13.95
CA ILE A 244 -7.17 16.51 -13.69
C ILE A 244 -8.63 16.17 -13.97
N VAL A 245 -8.84 15.08 -14.68
CA VAL A 245 -10.10 14.33 -14.69
C VAL A 245 -9.88 13.08 -13.87
N GLN A 246 -10.33 13.11 -12.62
CA GLN A 246 -10.04 12.03 -11.67
C GLN A 246 -11.03 10.87 -11.84
N VAL A 247 -10.49 9.65 -11.89
CA VAL A 247 -11.21 8.39 -11.72
C VAL A 247 -10.80 7.74 -10.40
N GLU A 248 -11.60 6.79 -9.90
CA GLU A 248 -11.26 6.12 -8.63
C GLU A 248 -10.10 5.14 -8.79
N ASP A 249 -10.12 4.35 -9.85
CA ASP A 249 -9.11 3.35 -10.23
C ASP A 249 -9.16 3.09 -11.74
N PHE A 250 -8.47 2.04 -12.23
CA PHE A 250 -8.48 1.66 -13.64
C PHE A 250 -9.21 0.33 -13.88
N THR A 251 -10.27 0.07 -13.11
CA THR A 251 -11.19 -1.05 -13.37
C THR A 251 -11.91 -0.88 -14.71
N VAL A 252 -12.50 -1.97 -15.20
CA VAL A 252 -13.25 -1.97 -16.46
C VAL A 252 -14.38 -0.95 -16.42
N GLU A 253 -15.11 -0.91 -15.30
CA GLU A 253 -16.25 -0.03 -15.09
C GLU A 253 -15.85 1.45 -15.15
N GLU A 254 -14.81 1.84 -14.42
CA GLU A 254 -14.30 3.22 -14.39
C GLU A 254 -13.74 3.66 -15.75
N VAL A 255 -12.95 2.81 -16.41
CA VAL A 255 -12.36 3.12 -17.72
C VAL A 255 -13.44 3.19 -18.80
N MET A 256 -14.45 2.32 -18.77
CA MET A 256 -15.59 2.40 -19.68
C MET A 256 -16.43 3.66 -19.42
N GLY A 257 -16.64 4.04 -18.16
CA GLY A 257 -17.28 5.31 -17.80
C GLY A 257 -16.52 6.51 -18.35
N ALA A 258 -15.19 6.56 -18.13
CA ALA A 258 -14.32 7.58 -18.69
C ALA A 258 -14.35 7.61 -20.23
N ALA A 259 -14.47 6.44 -20.88
CA ALA A 259 -14.58 6.34 -22.32
C ALA A 259 -15.90 6.90 -22.90
N GLN A 260 -16.95 7.05 -22.10
CA GLN A 260 -18.18 7.74 -22.53
C GLN A 260 -18.01 9.26 -22.52
N GLU A 261 -17.09 9.77 -21.70
CA GLU A 261 -16.82 11.20 -21.54
C GLU A 261 -15.45 11.63 -22.09
N ARG A 262 -14.97 10.97 -23.17
CA ARG A 262 -13.65 11.22 -23.80
C ARG A 262 -13.35 12.70 -24.12
N ASN A 263 -14.38 13.52 -24.32
CA ASN A 263 -14.20 14.95 -24.59
C ASN A 263 -13.68 15.76 -23.38
N ARG A 264 -13.70 15.18 -22.17
CA ARG A 264 -13.26 15.85 -20.93
C ARG A 264 -11.75 15.84 -20.72
N PHE A 265 -11.02 14.95 -21.37
CA PHE A 265 -9.58 14.82 -21.25
C PHE A 265 -8.93 14.64 -22.61
N ASP A 266 -7.62 14.84 -22.68
CA ASP A 266 -6.84 14.81 -23.92
C ASP A 266 -5.81 13.67 -23.90
N VAL A 267 -5.34 13.33 -22.70
CA VAL A 267 -4.35 12.29 -22.43
C VAL A 267 -4.77 11.56 -21.16
N ALA A 268 -4.43 10.27 -21.05
CA ALA A 268 -4.60 9.52 -19.81
C ALA A 268 -3.24 9.07 -19.26
N LEU A 269 -3.03 9.26 -17.95
CA LEU A 269 -1.94 8.66 -17.20
C LEU A 269 -2.51 7.49 -16.41
N VAL A 270 -2.21 6.28 -16.87
CA VAL A 270 -2.67 5.03 -16.26
C VAL A 270 -1.49 4.32 -15.62
N PHE A 271 -1.71 3.60 -14.52
CA PHE A 271 -0.66 2.90 -13.80
C PHE A 271 -1.26 1.75 -12.98
N SER A 272 -0.41 0.82 -12.53
CA SER A 272 -0.82 -0.20 -11.57
C SER A 272 -1.01 0.42 -10.18
N THR A 273 -2.27 0.54 -9.74
CA THR A 273 -2.63 1.06 -8.41
C THR A 273 -2.33 0.04 -7.29
N LYS A 274 -2.28 -1.25 -7.63
CA LYS A 274 -1.86 -2.35 -6.74
C LYS A 274 -0.65 -3.07 -7.34
N TYR A 275 0.24 -3.53 -6.47
CA TYR A 275 1.32 -4.43 -6.88
C TYR A 275 0.76 -5.79 -7.30
N GLU A 276 1.18 -6.28 -8.47
CA GLU A 276 0.84 -7.59 -8.97
C GLU A 276 2.11 -8.46 -9.13
N PRO A 277 2.27 -9.54 -8.35
CA PRO A 277 3.45 -10.39 -8.47
C PRO A 277 3.44 -11.15 -9.80
N PRO A 278 4.61 -11.34 -10.45
CA PRO A 278 4.69 -12.11 -11.70
C PRO A 278 4.18 -13.55 -11.57
N HIS A 279 4.40 -14.16 -10.40
CA HIS A 279 3.97 -15.53 -10.08
C HIS A 279 3.26 -15.55 -8.71
N PRO A 280 1.95 -15.24 -8.66
CA PRO A 280 1.23 -15.17 -7.40
C PRO A 280 1.00 -16.57 -6.83
N LEU A 281 1.42 -16.82 -5.57
CA LEU A 281 1.22 -18.12 -4.90
C LEU A 281 -0.25 -18.54 -4.80
N LEU A 282 -1.16 -17.58 -4.72
CA LEU A 282 -2.60 -17.78 -4.51
C LEU A 282 -3.45 -17.31 -5.70
N ALA A 283 -2.85 -17.19 -6.90
CA ALA A 283 -3.54 -16.70 -8.11
C ALA A 283 -4.85 -17.43 -8.42
N HIS A 284 -4.93 -18.72 -8.06
CA HIS A 284 -6.06 -19.57 -8.37
C HIS A 284 -7.18 -19.51 -7.32
N TRP A 285 -6.95 -18.85 -6.18
CA TRP A 285 -7.90 -18.84 -5.09
C TRP A 285 -8.93 -17.72 -5.24
N ARG A 286 -9.85 -17.88 -6.20
CA ARG A 286 -10.91 -16.89 -6.51
C ARG A 286 -11.79 -16.49 -5.31
N ALA A 287 -11.90 -17.36 -4.30
CA ALA A 287 -12.62 -17.01 -3.07
C ALA A 287 -11.87 -15.94 -2.27
N TRP A 288 -10.53 -16.01 -2.23
CA TRP A 288 -9.70 -14.99 -1.59
C TRP A 288 -9.75 -13.66 -2.33
N ASP A 289 -9.75 -13.66 -3.67
CA ASP A 289 -9.90 -12.42 -4.44
C ASP A 289 -11.24 -11.74 -4.18
N ARG A 290 -12.33 -12.50 -4.11
CA ARG A 290 -13.65 -11.96 -3.73
C ARG A 290 -13.67 -11.38 -2.32
N ILE A 291 -12.97 -12.02 -1.37
CA ILE A 291 -12.84 -11.51 0.00
C ILE A 291 -12.06 -10.19 0.00
N LYS A 292 -10.92 -10.13 -0.71
CA LYS A 292 -10.12 -8.92 -0.84
C LYS A 292 -10.91 -7.78 -1.48
N ALA A 293 -11.62 -8.06 -2.58
CA ALA A 293 -12.43 -7.07 -3.27
C ALA A 293 -13.52 -6.51 -2.36
N ARG A 294 -14.25 -7.39 -1.67
CA ARG A 294 -15.37 -7.00 -0.81
C ARG A 294 -14.96 -6.22 0.44
N PHE A 295 -13.84 -6.57 1.07
CA PHE A 295 -13.51 -6.07 2.42
C PHE A 295 -12.28 -5.16 2.48
N PHE A 296 -11.42 -5.20 1.46
CA PHE A 296 -10.13 -4.52 1.45
C PHE A 296 -9.90 -3.65 0.20
N GLY A 297 -10.94 -3.41 -0.61
CA GLY A 297 -10.86 -2.53 -1.78
C GLY A 297 -9.84 -3.01 -2.81
N PHE A 298 -9.74 -4.32 -2.99
CA PHE A 298 -8.89 -4.92 -4.02
C PHE A 298 -9.60 -4.93 -5.36
N HIS A 299 -8.92 -4.44 -6.38
CA HIS A 299 -9.33 -4.47 -7.78
C HIS A 299 -8.13 -4.90 -8.63
N HIS A 300 -8.44 -5.28 -9.87
CA HIS A 300 -7.45 -5.44 -10.92
C HIS A 300 -7.59 -4.27 -11.88
N ASP A 301 -6.48 -3.55 -12.06
CA ASP A 301 -6.41 -2.51 -13.07
C ASP A 301 -6.34 -3.15 -14.45
N LEU A 302 -6.97 -2.51 -15.43
CA LEU A 302 -6.82 -2.89 -16.82
C LEU A 302 -5.36 -2.72 -17.27
N PRO A 303 -4.78 -3.70 -17.97
CA PRO A 303 -3.48 -3.52 -18.61
C PRO A 303 -3.51 -2.29 -19.53
N ALA A 304 -2.40 -1.55 -19.58
CA ALA A 304 -2.30 -0.30 -20.36
C ALA A 304 -2.80 -0.43 -21.81
N GLN A 305 -2.55 -1.57 -22.46
CA GLN A 305 -2.98 -1.84 -23.83
C GLN A 305 -4.50 -1.93 -23.96
N VAL A 306 -5.16 -2.58 -23.00
CA VAL A 306 -6.63 -2.72 -22.98
C VAL A 306 -7.26 -1.37 -22.63
N ALA A 307 -6.71 -0.66 -21.65
CA ALA A 307 -7.15 0.69 -21.32
C ALA A 307 -7.04 1.63 -22.54
N ALA A 308 -5.93 1.59 -23.29
CA ALA A 308 -5.76 2.38 -24.50
C ALA A 308 -6.81 2.07 -25.58
N GLN A 309 -7.11 0.79 -25.79
CA GLN A 309 -8.15 0.37 -26.75
C GLN A 309 -9.54 0.87 -26.33
N ILE A 310 -9.91 0.71 -25.06
CA ILE A 310 -11.23 1.14 -24.56
C ILE A 310 -11.35 2.67 -24.60
N LEU A 311 -10.26 3.40 -24.32
CA LEU A 311 -10.24 4.86 -24.41
C LEU A 311 -10.17 5.37 -25.87
N GLY A 312 -9.87 4.50 -26.84
CA GLY A 312 -9.67 4.89 -28.24
C GLY A 312 -8.42 5.74 -28.43
N GLY A 313 -7.32 5.34 -27.81
CA GLY A 313 -6.04 6.01 -27.87
C GLY A 313 -4.89 5.04 -28.11
N ARG A 314 -3.68 5.60 -28.15
CA ARG A 314 -2.44 4.87 -28.34
C ARG A 314 -1.48 5.15 -27.18
N ILE A 315 -0.74 4.12 -26.77
CA ILE A 315 0.30 4.28 -25.75
C ILE A 315 1.48 5.03 -26.36
N VAL A 316 1.87 6.14 -25.75
CA VAL A 316 2.99 6.99 -26.18
C VAL A 316 4.19 6.95 -25.24
N PHE A 317 3.98 6.49 -24.00
CA PHE A 317 5.01 6.20 -23.02
C PHE A 317 4.56 5.00 -22.20
N THR A 318 5.50 4.13 -21.87
CA THR A 318 5.28 3.05 -20.92
C THR A 318 6.58 2.74 -20.21
N GLU A 319 6.47 2.47 -18.93
CA GLU A 319 7.55 1.99 -18.09
C GLU A 319 6.99 0.92 -17.17
N SER A 320 7.84 -0.05 -16.82
CA SER A 320 7.47 -1.12 -15.90
C SER A 320 8.67 -1.50 -15.04
N SER A 321 8.41 -1.79 -13.77
CA SER A 321 9.42 -2.26 -12.83
C SER A 321 8.81 -3.31 -11.90
N ALA A 322 9.42 -4.49 -11.90
CA ALA A 322 9.25 -5.54 -10.89
C ALA A 322 7.79 -5.83 -10.45
N GLY A 323 6.80 -5.85 -11.35
CA GLY A 323 5.38 -6.10 -11.03
C GLY A 323 4.50 -4.85 -10.92
N GLN A 324 5.03 -3.68 -11.31
CA GLN A 324 4.32 -2.42 -11.43
C GLN A 324 4.57 -1.80 -12.81
N TRP A 325 3.66 -0.91 -13.24
CA TRP A 325 3.75 -0.22 -14.52
C TRP A 325 3.07 1.14 -14.49
N ALA A 326 3.51 2.04 -15.37
CA ALA A 326 2.86 3.31 -15.70
C ALA A 326 2.88 3.51 -17.22
N ALA A 327 1.84 4.13 -17.75
CA ALA A 327 1.73 4.43 -19.16
C ALA A 327 0.96 5.72 -19.42
N VAL A 328 1.37 6.42 -20.48
CA VAL A 328 0.67 7.59 -21.00
C VAL A 328 -0.02 7.21 -22.30
N ILE A 329 -1.32 7.46 -22.36
CA ILE A 329 -2.18 7.17 -23.51
C ILE A 329 -2.60 8.49 -24.14
N GLU A 330 -2.24 8.69 -25.40
CA GLU A 330 -2.73 9.80 -26.21
C GLU A 330 -4.04 9.37 -26.89
N LEU A 331 -5.10 10.17 -26.72
CA LEU A 331 -6.38 9.91 -27.38
C LEU A 331 -6.34 10.32 -28.85
N GLU A 332 -6.92 9.50 -29.72
CA GLU A 332 -7.12 9.87 -31.13
C GLU A 332 -8.37 10.74 -31.24
N ARG A 333 -8.20 12.03 -31.59
CA ARG A 333 -9.34 12.91 -31.84
C ARG A 333 -9.89 12.66 -33.24
N ALA A 334 -11.22 12.64 -33.38
CA ALA A 334 -11.89 12.59 -34.69
C ALA A 334 -11.44 13.70 -35.67
N ARG A 335 -10.92 14.83 -35.16
CA ARG A 335 -10.33 15.89 -35.99
C ARG A 335 -9.07 15.45 -36.75
N ASP A 336 -8.26 14.55 -36.19
CA ASP A 336 -7.06 14.05 -36.86
C ASP A 336 -7.40 13.04 -37.96
N ALA A 337 -8.47 12.25 -37.79
CA ALA A 337 -9.05 11.44 -38.87
C ALA A 337 -9.62 12.30 -40.02
N GLN A 338 -10.20 13.46 -39.70
CA GLN A 338 -10.66 14.43 -40.70
C GLN A 338 -9.50 15.16 -41.41
N ARG A 339 -8.36 15.33 -40.73
CA ARG A 339 -7.14 15.92 -41.31
C ARG A 339 -6.40 14.91 -42.19
N ASN A 340 -6.30 13.65 -41.76
CA ASN A 340 -5.75 12.56 -42.57
C ASN A 340 -6.62 12.27 -43.79
N SER A 341 -7.95 12.16 -43.66
CA SER A 341 -8.84 11.97 -44.83
C SER A 341 -8.81 13.16 -45.81
N ARG A 342 -8.65 14.40 -45.34
CA ARG A 342 -8.43 15.56 -46.22
C ARG A 342 -7.08 15.54 -46.92
N SER A 343 -6.02 15.03 -46.28
CA SER A 343 -4.71 14.85 -46.94
C SER A 343 -4.74 13.74 -47.99
N SER A 344 -5.42 12.62 -47.72
CA SER A 344 -5.62 11.53 -48.68
C SER A 344 -6.54 11.93 -49.84
N GLY A 345 -7.47 12.86 -49.61
CA GLY A 345 -8.33 13.43 -50.66
C GLY A 345 -7.64 14.45 -51.57
N HIS A 346 -6.51 15.05 -51.14
CA HIS A 346 -5.72 15.96 -51.98
C HIS A 346 -4.71 15.22 -52.86
N GLU A 347 -4.17 14.07 -52.43
CA GLU A 347 -3.27 13.28 -53.28
C GLU A 347 -3.99 12.55 -54.43
N MET A 348 -5.28 12.25 -54.29
CA MET A 348 -6.07 11.60 -55.36
C MET A 348 -6.68 12.59 -56.37
N ALA A 349 -6.60 13.90 -56.14
CA ALA A 349 -7.13 14.93 -57.04
C ALA A 349 -6.07 15.53 -57.99
N GLY A 350 -4.79 15.13 -57.86
CA GLY A 350 -3.68 15.70 -58.62
C GLY A 350 -3.21 14.89 -59.83
N MET A 351 -3.81 13.74 -60.14
CA MET A 351 -3.33 12.86 -61.22
C MET A 351 -4.38 12.66 -62.31
N ARG A 352 -4.52 13.66 -63.19
CA ARG A 352 -5.10 13.49 -64.54
C ARG A 352 -4.31 14.31 -65.57
N LEU A 353 -3.41 13.57 -66.24
CA LEU A 353 -3.10 13.55 -67.67
C LEU A 353 -3.32 14.85 -68.47
N ASP A 354 -2.21 15.48 -68.88
CA ASP A 354 -2.12 16.18 -70.17
C ASP A 354 -0.65 16.26 -70.62
N HIS A 355 -0.19 15.25 -71.37
CA HIS A 355 0.87 15.47 -72.38
C HIS A 355 0.94 14.31 -73.39
N GLN A 356 0.31 14.52 -74.55
CA GLN A 356 0.70 13.89 -75.82
C GLN A 356 1.85 14.69 -76.43
N PRO A 357 2.98 14.07 -76.83
CA PRO A 357 3.90 14.67 -77.76
C PRO A 357 3.61 14.19 -79.19
N ASN A 358 3.37 15.14 -80.09
CA ASN A 358 3.39 14.94 -81.53
C ASN A 358 4.79 14.54 -82.01
N PHE A 359 4.82 13.56 -82.92
CA PHE A 359 5.97 13.15 -83.72
C PHE A 359 6.56 14.30 -84.56
N PRO A 360 7.86 14.20 -84.87
CA PRO A 360 8.33 14.51 -86.21
C PRO A 360 8.95 13.28 -86.88
N SER A 361 8.56 13.08 -88.13
CA SER A 361 9.22 12.20 -89.09
C SER A 361 10.53 12.81 -89.57
N LEU A 362 11.57 11.98 -89.77
CA LEU A 362 12.27 11.77 -91.07
C LEU A 362 13.65 11.11 -90.92
N ARG A 363 13.82 10.07 -91.76
CA ARG A 363 15.03 9.41 -92.29
C ARG A 363 15.71 8.34 -91.45
#